data_AF-A0A0U4VV75-F1
#
_entry.id   AF-A0A0U4VV75-F1
#
_cell.length_a   1.000
_cell.length_b   1.000
_cell.length_c   1.000
_cell.angle_alpha   90.00
_cell.angle_beta   90.00
_cell.angle_gamma   90.00
#
_symmetry.space_group_name_H-M   'P 1'
#
loop_
_entity.id
_entity.type
_entity.pdbx_description
1 polymer ?
#
loop_
_entity_poly.entity_id
_entity_poly.type
_entity_poly.pdbx_seq_one_letter_code
_entity_poly.pdbx_strand_id
1 'polypeptide(L)'
;MPLLPSQVGAGVSQIFPFVVAAVKPDVGMISIEQPELHLHPAWQVELADLMLTQTNQYSADKLFLVETHSEHMVLRLLKRIRESQDASLPLDSKLAQIIFCEVFEGETRIRPIGITSDGDFDTAWPNGFFEERGKELF
;
A
#
# COMPACT_ATOMS: atom_id res chain seq x y z
N MET A 1 -24.88 -12.76 -16.53
CA MET A 1 -24.31 -14.08 -16.19
C MET A 1 -23.53 -13.92 -14.90
N PRO A 2 -23.81 -14.68 -13.83
CA PRO A 2 -23.03 -14.57 -12.59
C PRO A 2 -21.59 -15.06 -12.83
N LEU A 3 -20.60 -14.35 -12.26
CA LEU A 3 -19.20 -14.76 -12.25
C LEU A 3 -18.98 -15.77 -11.11
N LEU A 4 -18.48 -16.96 -11.44
CA LEU A 4 -18.14 -18.00 -10.46
C LEU A 4 -16.70 -17.83 -9.97
N PRO A 5 -16.36 -18.26 -8.74
CA PRO A 5 -14.98 -18.27 -8.25
C PRO A 5 -14.00 -19.04 -9.13
N SER A 6 -14.47 -20.06 -9.86
CA SER A 6 -13.67 -20.82 -10.83
C SER A 6 -13.37 -20.07 -12.12
N GLN A 7 -14.00 -18.90 -12.33
CA GLN A 7 -13.88 -18.07 -13.53
C GLN A 7 -13.04 -16.80 -13.27
N VAL A 8 -12.53 -16.60 -12.04
CA VAL A 8 -11.67 -15.47 -11.69
C VAL A 8 -10.23 -15.93 -11.47
N GLY A 9 -9.27 -15.03 -11.71
CA GLY A 9 -7.85 -15.31 -11.48
C GLY A 9 -7.53 -15.49 -9.99
N ALA A 10 -6.45 -16.22 -9.69
CA ALA A 10 -6.05 -16.53 -8.32
C ALA A 10 -5.88 -15.30 -7.43
N GLY A 11 -5.37 -14.19 -7.96
CA GLY A 11 -5.22 -12.93 -7.22
C GLY A 11 -6.55 -12.34 -6.73
N VAL A 12 -7.64 -12.50 -7.50
CA VAL A 12 -8.98 -12.04 -7.07
C VAL A 12 -9.46 -12.83 -5.87
N SER A 13 -9.29 -14.16 -5.90
CA SER A 13 -9.67 -15.04 -4.80
C SER A 13 -8.85 -14.78 -3.54
N GLN A 14 -7.57 -14.42 -3.69
CA GLN A 14 -6.67 -14.08 -2.58
C GLN A 14 -7.05 -12.76 -1.91
N ILE A 15 -7.38 -11.72 -2.68
CA ILE A 15 -7.67 -10.40 -2.14
C ILE A 15 -9.12 -10.23 -1.66
N PHE A 16 -10.05 -11.07 -2.11
CA PHE A 16 -11.47 -10.94 -1.79
C PHE A 16 -11.77 -10.88 -0.28
N PRO A 17 -11.23 -11.77 0.58
CA PRO A 17 -11.45 -11.70 2.03
C PRO A 17 -10.94 -10.39 2.63
N PHE A 18 -9.82 -9.87 2.13
CA PHE A 18 -9.27 -8.59 2.56
C PHE A 18 -10.18 -7.42 2.20
N VAL A 19 -10.71 -7.38 0.98
CA VAL A 19 -11.67 -6.34 0.56
C VAL A 19 -12.93 -6.38 1.41
N VAL A 20 -13.45 -7.57 1.72
CA VAL A 20 -14.61 -7.74 2.60
C VAL A 20 -14.32 -7.22 4.01
N ALA A 21 -13.15 -7.55 4.58
CA ALA A 21 -12.73 -7.03 5.88
C ALA A 21 -12.55 -5.49 5.85
N ALA A 22 -11.97 -4.96 4.78
CA ALA A 22 -11.71 -3.54 4.59
C ALA A 22 -12.98 -2.69 4.59
N VAL A 23 -14.11 -3.20 4.09
CA VAL A 23 -15.40 -2.46 4.06
C VAL A 23 -16.28 -2.70 5.29
N LYS A 24 -15.92 -3.67 6.13
CA LYS A 24 -16.71 -4.03 7.32
C LYS A 24 -16.46 -3.00 8.46
N PRO A 25 -17.50 -2.37 9.05
CA PRO A 25 -17.31 -1.25 9.98
C PRO A 25 -16.78 -1.65 11.36
N ASP A 26 -17.06 -2.87 11.82
CA ASP A 26 -16.70 -3.41 13.14
C ASP A 26 -15.34 -4.12 13.18
N VAL A 27 -14.44 -3.80 12.24
CA VAL A 27 -13.07 -4.33 12.20
C VAL A 27 -12.07 -3.19 12.41
N GLY A 28 -11.38 -3.22 13.55
CA GLY A 28 -10.38 -2.20 13.91
C GLY A 28 -9.06 -2.38 13.18
N MET A 29 -8.43 -3.56 13.26
CA MET A 29 -7.15 -3.81 12.60
C MET A 29 -7.28 -4.92 11.54
N ILE A 30 -6.70 -4.67 10.37
CA ILE A 30 -6.65 -5.61 9.25
C ILE A 30 -5.19 -5.75 8.85
N SER A 31 -4.70 -6.99 8.78
CA SER A 31 -3.34 -7.28 8.30
C SER A 31 -3.38 -8.15 7.06
N ILE A 32 -2.43 -7.93 6.16
CA ILE A 32 -2.25 -8.75 4.96
C ILE A 32 -0.78 -8.78 4.54
N GLU A 33 -0.34 -9.97 4.11
CA GLU A 33 0.99 -10.18 3.53
C GLU A 33 0.89 -10.26 2.00
N GLN A 34 1.78 -9.52 1.34
CA GLN A 34 1.99 -9.51 -0.11
C GLN A 34 0.67 -9.49 -0.93
N PRO A 35 -0.25 -8.55 -0.65
CA PRO A 35 -1.53 -8.49 -1.35
C PRO A 35 -1.40 -8.33 -2.87
N GLU A 36 -0.25 -7.88 -3.35
CA GLU A 36 0.07 -7.68 -4.76
C GLU A 36 0.28 -8.97 -5.57
N LEU A 37 0.47 -10.13 -4.93
CA LEU A 37 0.76 -11.38 -5.62
C LEU A 37 -0.36 -11.75 -6.59
N HIS A 38 0.02 -12.06 -7.83
CA HIS A 38 -0.90 -12.40 -8.93
C HIS A 38 -1.94 -11.31 -9.27
N LEU A 39 -1.79 -10.08 -8.74
CA LEU A 39 -2.61 -8.93 -9.12
C LEU A 39 -1.92 -8.09 -10.19
N HIS A 40 -2.71 -7.65 -11.16
CA HIS A 40 -2.25 -6.65 -12.11
C HIS A 40 -1.89 -5.34 -11.37
N PRO A 41 -0.82 -4.62 -11.76
CA PRO A 41 -0.40 -3.36 -11.13
C PRO A 41 -1.54 -2.35 -10.90
N ALA A 42 -2.45 -2.22 -11.87
CA ALA A 42 -3.61 -1.34 -11.75
C ALA A 42 -4.47 -1.66 -10.51
N TRP A 43 -4.61 -2.93 -10.14
CA TRP A 43 -5.43 -3.33 -8.99
C TRP A 43 -4.69 -3.12 -7.67
N GLN A 44 -3.35 -3.17 -7.67
CA GLN A 44 -2.53 -2.85 -6.50
C GLN A 44 -2.71 -1.37 -6.13
N VAL A 45 -2.77 -0.48 -7.13
CA VAL A 45 -3.08 0.95 -6.96
C VAL A 45 -4.46 1.16 -6.35
N GLU A 46 -5.49 0.45 -6.83
CA GLU A 46 -6.85 0.53 -6.27
C GLU A 46 -6.92 0.01 -4.83
N LEU A 47 -6.12 -1.01 -4.49
CA LEU A 47 -6.04 -1.53 -3.13
C LEU A 47 -5.48 -0.48 -2.15
N ALA A 48 -4.45 0.26 -2.56
CA ALA A 48 -3.92 1.36 -1.76
C ALA A 48 -4.98 2.44 -1.51
N ASP A 49 -5.76 2.79 -2.54
CA ASP A 49 -6.85 3.77 -2.42
C ASP A 49 -7.99 3.29 -1.53
N LEU A 50 -8.33 1.98 -1.59
CA LEU A 50 -9.33 1.38 -0.71
C LEU A 50 -8.92 1.57 0.76
N MET A 51 -7.68 1.24 1.11
CA MET A 51 -7.19 1.35 2.48
C MET A 51 -7.23 2.81 2.97
N LEU A 52 -6.69 3.74 2.17
CA LEU A 52 -6.71 5.16 2.49
C LEU A 52 -8.14 5.69 2.68
N THR A 53 -9.06 5.28 1.81
CA THR A 53 -10.46 5.70 1.86
C THR A 53 -11.14 5.17 3.12
N GLN A 54 -10.91 3.91 3.47
CA GLN A 54 -11.53 3.28 4.65
C GLN A 54 -11.03 3.90 5.97
N THR A 55 -9.75 4.22 6.07
CA THR A 55 -9.17 4.90 7.24
C THR A 55 -9.60 6.37 7.34
N ASN A 56 -9.71 7.09 6.22
CA ASN A 56 -10.06 8.51 6.23
C ASN A 56 -11.56 8.81 6.42
N GLN A 57 -12.40 8.11 5.67
CA GLN A 57 -13.79 8.53 5.46
C GLN A 57 -14.78 7.76 6.33
N TYR A 58 -14.43 6.54 6.74
CA TYR A 58 -15.39 5.61 7.32
C TYR A 58 -15.10 5.27 8.78
N SER A 59 -13.84 5.04 9.16
CA SER A 59 -13.49 4.75 10.55
C SER A 59 -12.06 5.18 10.87
N ALA A 60 -11.92 6.17 11.76
CA ALA A 60 -10.63 6.63 12.27
C ALA A 60 -9.90 5.55 13.08
N ASP A 61 -10.62 4.55 13.60
CA ASP A 61 -10.05 3.43 14.35
C ASP A 61 -9.53 2.31 13.44
N LYS A 62 -9.71 2.42 12.11
CA LYS A 62 -9.31 1.38 11.17
C LYS A 62 -7.84 1.49 10.79
N LEU A 63 -7.07 0.48 11.16
CA LEU A 63 -5.64 0.33 10.88
C LEU A 63 -5.39 -0.80 9.88
N PHE A 64 -4.66 -0.49 8.80
CA PHE A 64 -4.15 -1.48 7.86
C PHE A 64 -2.65 -1.72 8.11
N LEU A 65 -2.28 -2.97 8.39
CA LEU A 65 -0.89 -3.41 8.47
C LEU A 65 -0.57 -4.26 7.25
N VAL A 66 0.24 -3.73 6.34
CA VAL A 66 0.47 -4.35 5.04
C VAL A 66 1.95 -4.63 4.87
N GLU A 67 2.29 -5.90 4.67
CA GLU A 67 3.59 -6.26 4.10
C GLU A 67 3.47 -6.24 2.58
N THR A 68 4.34 -5.51 1.90
CA THR A 68 4.30 -5.42 0.43
C THR A 68 5.69 -5.18 -0.15
N HIS A 69 5.92 -5.74 -1.32
CA HIS A 69 7.02 -5.45 -2.23
C HIS A 69 6.52 -4.67 -3.46
N SER A 70 5.29 -4.14 -3.43
CA SER A 70 4.71 -3.39 -4.53
C SER A 70 5.18 -1.94 -4.54
N GLU A 71 6.03 -1.61 -5.51
CA GLU A 71 6.36 -0.22 -5.87
C GLU A 71 5.07 0.57 -6.20
N HIS A 72 4.10 -0.08 -6.86
CA HIS A 72 2.86 0.56 -7.27
C HIS A 72 2.00 1.00 -6.09
N MET A 73 1.93 0.21 -5.01
CA MET A 73 1.21 0.61 -3.79
C MET A 73 1.91 1.79 -3.11
N VAL A 74 3.24 1.72 -2.94
CA VAL A 74 4.01 2.79 -2.30
C VAL A 74 3.90 4.10 -3.08
N LEU A 75 4.12 4.06 -4.41
CA LEU A 75 3.97 5.24 -5.28
C LEU A 75 2.55 5.80 -5.26
N ARG A 76 1.53 4.95 -5.15
CA ARG A 76 0.15 5.41 -5.02
C ARG A 76 -0.07 6.17 -3.71
N LEU A 77 0.42 5.65 -2.58
CA LEU A 77 0.34 6.34 -1.29
C LEU A 77 1.00 7.72 -1.35
N LEU A 78 2.23 7.79 -1.87
CA LEU A 78 2.95 9.05 -2.06
C LEU A 78 2.19 10.04 -2.94
N LYS A 79 1.66 9.57 -4.07
CA LYS A 79 0.84 10.38 -4.97
C LYS A 79 -0.40 10.96 -4.27
N ARG A 80 -1.10 10.16 -3.45
CA ARG A 80 -2.28 10.62 -2.71
C ARG A 80 -1.94 11.65 -1.63
N ILE A 81 -0.79 11.54 -0.98
CA ILE A 81 -0.29 12.55 -0.04
C ILE A 81 0.02 13.87 -0.77
N ARG A 82 0.62 13.81 -1.95
CA ARG A 82 0.86 15.02 -2.77
C ARG A 82 -0.45 15.68 -3.21
N GLU A 83 -1.40 14.89 -3.69
CA GLU A 83 -2.72 15.37 -4.14
C GLU A 83 -3.56 15.99 -3.01
N SER A 84 -3.25 15.67 -1.75
CA SER A 84 -3.96 16.23 -0.59
C SER A 84 -3.59 17.67 -0.27
N GLN A 85 -2.38 18.10 -0.66
CA GLN A 85 -1.94 19.49 -0.55
C GLN A 85 -2.67 20.40 -1.53
N ASP A 86 -3.01 19.89 -2.71
CA ASP A 86 -3.74 20.61 -3.77
C ASP A 86 -5.26 20.67 -3.52
N ALA A 87 -5.72 20.34 -2.31
CA ALA A 87 -7.13 20.38 -1.85
C ALA A 87 -8.10 19.44 -2.61
N SER A 88 -7.59 18.55 -3.48
CA SER A 88 -8.44 17.62 -4.25
C SER A 88 -8.98 16.46 -3.40
N LEU A 89 -8.22 16.03 -2.39
CA LEU A 89 -8.58 14.97 -1.45
C LEU A 89 -7.88 15.25 -0.10
N PRO A 90 -8.53 15.87 0.91
CA PRO A 90 -7.87 16.12 2.19
C PRO A 90 -7.51 14.78 2.84
N LEU A 91 -6.21 14.52 2.92
CA LEU A 91 -5.57 13.29 3.39
C LEU A 91 -4.44 13.75 4.30
N ASP A 92 -4.51 13.40 5.58
CA ASP A 92 -3.45 13.72 6.53
C ASP A 92 -2.22 12.84 6.25
N SER A 93 -1.06 13.47 6.02
CA SER A 93 0.23 12.77 5.86
C SER A 93 0.55 11.79 6.98
N LYS A 94 -0.02 11.97 8.19
CA LYS A 94 0.15 11.06 9.33
C LYS A 94 -0.59 9.72 9.19
N LEU A 95 -1.38 9.55 8.13
CA LEU A 95 -2.20 8.35 7.93
C LEU A 95 -1.45 7.16 7.36
N ALA A 96 -0.23 7.36 6.85
CA ALA A 96 0.61 6.30 6.31
C ALA A 96 2.02 6.40 6.88
N GLN A 97 2.54 5.27 7.37
CA GLN A 97 3.94 5.12 7.77
C GLN A 97 4.53 3.96 6.96
N ILE A 98 5.69 4.20 6.34
CA ILE A 98 6.45 3.15 5.68
C ILE A 98 7.51 2.64 6.65
N ILE A 99 7.53 1.32 6.84
CA ILE A 99 8.55 0.64 7.63
C ILE A 99 9.31 -0.25 6.67
N PHE A 100 10.58 0.07 6.43
CA PHE A 100 11.44 -0.72 5.57
C PHE A 100 12.18 -1.77 6.42
N CYS A 101 12.08 -3.02 6.00
CA CYS A 101 12.72 -4.16 6.63
C CYS A 101 13.79 -4.73 5.70
N GLU A 102 15.01 -4.92 6.21
CA GLU A 102 16.07 -5.60 5.48
C GLU A 102 16.82 -6.59 6.38
N VAL A 103 17.51 -7.53 5.75
CA VAL A 103 18.48 -8.39 6.43
C VAL A 103 19.87 -7.83 6.14
N PHE A 104 20.61 -7.47 7.19
CA PHE A 104 22.00 -7.03 7.11
C PHE A 104 22.84 -7.87 8.07
N GLU A 105 23.90 -8.51 7.58
CA GLU A 105 24.78 -9.38 8.37
C GLU A 105 24.05 -10.49 9.15
N GLY A 106 22.94 -10.99 8.61
CA GLY A 106 22.13 -12.05 9.24
C GLY A 106 21.13 -11.55 10.29
N GLU A 107 21.06 -10.24 10.52
CA GLU A 107 20.09 -9.62 11.43
C GLU A 107 19.03 -8.83 10.66
N THR A 108 17.78 -8.87 11.15
CA THR A 108 16.69 -8.04 10.60
C THR A 108 16.82 -6.62 11.16
N ARG A 109 17.04 -5.65 10.27
CA ARG A 109 16.99 -4.22 10.57
C ARG A 109 15.67 -3.64 10.10
N ILE A 110 15.00 -2.93 11.00
CA ILE A 110 13.75 -2.25 10.77
C ILE A 110 14.02 -0.75 10.83
N ARG A 111 13.67 -0.01 9.77
CA ARG A 111 13.83 1.44 9.71
C ARG A 111 12.50 2.11 9.31
N PRO A 112 12.03 3.12 10.06
CA PRO A 112 10.95 3.97 9.55
C PRO A 112 11.48 4.83 8.41
N ILE A 113 10.71 4.95 7.34
CA ILE A 113 10.95 5.89 6.24
C ILE A 113 9.90 6.99 6.36
N GLY A 114 10.32 8.24 6.57
CA GLY A 114 9.38 9.34 6.66
C GLY A 114 8.88 9.73 5.27
N ILE A 115 7.66 10.26 5.24
CA ILE A 115 7.05 10.81 4.03
C ILE A 115 6.89 12.30 4.23
N THR A 116 7.42 13.08 3.30
CA THR A 116 7.32 14.55 3.31
C THR A 116 5.90 14.99 2.94
N SER A 117 5.57 16.25 3.24
CA SER A 117 4.28 16.85 2.87
C SER A 117 4.02 16.84 1.36
N ASP A 118 5.08 16.82 0.55
CA ASP A 118 5.00 16.83 -0.92
C ASP A 118 4.84 15.42 -1.52
N GLY A 119 4.68 14.40 -0.68
CA GLY A 119 4.54 13.01 -1.12
C GLY A 119 5.84 12.49 -1.72
N ASP A 120 6.95 12.72 -1.03
CA ASP A 120 8.27 12.14 -1.33
C ASP A 120 8.85 11.52 -0.05
N PHE A 121 9.93 10.76 -0.16
CA PHE A 121 10.64 10.25 1.01
C PHE A 121 11.49 11.34 1.65
N ASP A 122 11.58 11.33 2.98
CA ASP A 122 12.47 12.24 3.72
C ASP A 122 13.95 11.85 3.64
N THR A 123 14.20 10.62 3.22
CA THR A 123 15.51 9.96 3.15
C THR A 123 15.60 9.17 1.85
N ALA A 124 16.83 8.97 1.35
CA ALA A 124 17.03 8.18 0.14
C ALA A 124 16.56 6.73 0.36
N TRP A 125 15.84 6.18 -0.63
CA TRP A 125 15.35 4.82 -0.51
C TRP A 125 16.52 3.82 -0.45
N PRO A 126 16.55 2.93 0.55
CA PRO A 126 17.65 1.99 0.73
C PRO A 126 17.59 0.82 -0.29
N ASN A 127 18.76 0.43 -0.81
CA ASN A 127 18.97 -0.79 -1.59
C ASN A 127 18.04 -0.97 -2.81
N GLY A 128 18.09 -0.05 -3.78
CA GLY A 128 17.77 -0.40 -5.17
C GLY A 128 16.31 -0.63 -5.56
N PHE A 129 15.35 -0.73 -4.63
CA PHE A 129 13.93 -1.01 -4.96
C PHE A 129 13.34 -0.07 -6.04
N PHE A 130 13.75 1.21 -6.05
CA PHE A 130 13.43 2.18 -7.12
C PHE A 130 14.56 2.34 -8.15
N GLU A 131 15.83 2.12 -7.77
CA GLU A 131 17.00 2.35 -8.64
C GLU A 131 17.29 1.18 -9.59
N GLU A 132 16.89 -0.05 -9.27
CA GLU A 132 17.06 -1.25 -10.11
C GLU A 132 16.30 -1.10 -11.43
N ARG A 133 15.11 -0.47 -11.42
CA ARG A 133 14.40 -0.10 -12.65
C ARG A 133 15.19 0.88 -13.52
N GLY A 134 15.90 1.83 -12.90
CA GLY A 134 16.77 2.75 -13.62
C GLY A 134 17.88 2.01 -14.35
N LYS A 135 18.48 1.00 -13.72
CA LYS A 135 19.55 0.18 -14.33
C LYS A 135 19.07 -0.77 -15.43
N GLU A 136 17.79 -1.18 -15.41
CA GLU A 136 17.19 -2.00 -16.48
C GLU A 136 16.69 -1.17 -17.67
N LEU A 137 16.58 0.15 -17.52
CA LEU A 137 16.17 1.08 -18.58
C LEU A 137 17.35 1.67 -19.37
N PHE A 138 18.60 1.37 -19.00
CA PHE A 138 19.83 1.87 -19.63
C PHE A 138 20.87 0.79 -19.88
#